data_AF-A0A969LGL7-F1
#
_entry.id   AF-A0A969LGL7-F1
#
_cell.length_a   1.000
_cell.length_b   1.000
_cell.length_c   1.000
_cell.angle_alpha   90.00
_cell.angle_beta   90.00
_cell.angle_gamma   90.00
#
_symmetry.space_group_name_H-M   'P 1'
#
loop_
_entity.id
_entity.type
_entity.pdbx_description
1 polymer ?
#
loop_
_entity_poly.entity_id
_entity_poly.type
_entity_poly.pdbx_seq_one_letter_code
_entity_poly.pdbx_strand_id
1 'polypeptide(L)'
;MEPWGYLVAVSLGLSSDLASWAVAKSPRPPLSLELAGCADDVTCRLRSHGFDDPAVLRDFLNLLRVAAHEVDQETLVNLVNYPLTLYDQGIPQKTYTTPQELRQDFAAIFTPAVLDAMRDARYEFLFVNAEGAMLGNGEVWLRPTEAGIRIYALNP
;
A
#
# COMPACT_ATOMS: atom_id res chain seq x y z
N MET A 1 -58.54 -63.36 -8.59
CA MET A 1 -58.04 -63.10 -9.96
C MET A 1 -56.81 -62.23 -9.78
N GLU A 2 -55.64 -62.85 -9.73
CA GLU A 2 -54.32 -62.20 -9.71
C GLU A 2 -53.88 -61.83 -11.15
N PRO A 3 -52.70 -61.22 -11.39
CA PRO A 3 -52.03 -60.04 -10.79
C PRO A 3 -51.51 -59.10 -11.91
N TRP A 4 -50.58 -58.17 -11.59
CA TRP A 4 -49.43 -57.57 -12.31
C TRP A 4 -49.25 -56.16 -11.68
N GLY A 5 -48.11 -55.62 -11.23
CA GLY A 5 -46.69 -55.98 -11.23
C GLY A 5 -45.88 -54.67 -11.09
N TYR A 6 -44.90 -54.65 -10.18
CA TYR A 6 -43.69 -53.80 -10.05
C TYR A 6 -43.77 -52.25 -10.08
N LEU A 7 -43.12 -51.60 -9.08
CA LEU A 7 -41.79 -50.98 -9.22
C LEU A 7 -41.23 -50.52 -7.85
N VAL A 8 -39.92 -50.65 -7.69
CA VAL A 8 -39.09 -50.23 -6.55
C VAL A 8 -38.32 -48.95 -6.92
N ALA A 9 -38.23 -47.98 -6.01
CA ALA A 9 -37.10 -47.06 -5.86
C ALA A 9 -37.26 -46.34 -4.49
N VAL A 10 -36.52 -46.74 -3.45
CA VAL A 10 -35.22 -46.19 -3.02
C VAL A 10 -35.25 -44.70 -2.65
N SER A 11 -35.34 -44.50 -1.33
CA SER A 11 -34.78 -43.45 -0.46
C SER A 11 -34.30 -42.12 -1.04
N LEU A 12 -34.78 -41.03 -0.45
CA LEU A 12 -33.99 -39.82 -0.26
C LEU A 12 -33.90 -39.52 1.24
N GLY A 13 -32.69 -39.69 1.77
CA GLY A 13 -32.33 -39.26 3.12
C GLY A 13 -32.25 -37.74 3.20
N LEU A 14 -32.63 -37.20 4.35
CA LEU A 14 -32.29 -35.85 4.76
C LEU A 14 -30.77 -35.75 4.91
N SER A 15 -30.14 -34.83 4.19
CA SER A 15 -28.88 -34.23 4.61
C SER A 15 -28.99 -32.72 4.48
N SER A 16 -29.06 -32.08 5.64
CA SER A 16 -28.80 -30.67 5.83
C SER A 16 -27.30 -30.45 5.83
N ASP A 17 -26.76 -30.00 4.70
CA ASP A 17 -25.38 -29.52 4.62
C ASP A 17 -25.37 -28.01 4.37
N LEU A 18 -24.71 -27.35 5.32
CA LEU A 18 -24.61 -25.92 5.51
C LEU A 18 -23.69 -25.31 4.44
N ALA A 19 -24.03 -24.08 4.07
CA ALA A 19 -23.21 -23.10 3.36
C ALA A 19 -21.69 -23.32 3.48
N SER A 20 -21.07 -23.79 2.40
CA SER A 20 -19.65 -23.62 2.14
C SER A 20 -19.47 -22.45 1.17
N TRP A 21 -19.33 -21.24 1.70
CA TRP A 21 -18.73 -20.13 0.97
C TRP A 21 -17.22 -20.37 0.93
N ALA A 22 -16.79 -21.34 0.12
CA ALA A 22 -15.41 -21.34 -0.31
C ALA A 22 -15.20 -20.04 -1.09
N VAL A 23 -14.40 -19.12 -0.54
CA VAL A 23 -13.81 -18.01 -1.31
C VAL A 23 -12.94 -18.64 -2.38
N ALA A 24 -13.55 -19.00 -3.50
CA ALA A 24 -12.80 -19.24 -4.72
C ALA A 24 -12.08 -17.93 -5.02
N LYS A 25 -10.75 -17.93 -4.95
CA LYS A 25 -9.93 -16.85 -5.51
C LYS A 25 -10.30 -16.76 -6.98
N SER A 26 -11.16 -15.81 -7.33
CA SER A 26 -11.52 -15.54 -8.71
C SER A 26 -10.23 -15.36 -9.51
N PRO A 27 -10.09 -16.00 -10.69
CA PRO A 27 -8.90 -15.83 -11.50
C PRO A 27 -8.76 -14.35 -11.85
N ARG A 28 -7.57 -13.80 -11.64
CA ARG A 28 -7.26 -12.41 -12.02
C ARG A 28 -7.55 -12.25 -13.52
N PRO A 29 -8.31 -11.23 -13.93
CA PRO A 29 -8.52 -10.96 -15.35
C PRO A 29 -7.17 -10.60 -16.01
N PRO A 30 -7.06 -10.75 -17.35
CA PRO A 30 -5.88 -10.33 -18.07
C PRO A 30 -5.68 -8.81 -17.93
N LEU A 31 -4.42 -8.38 -17.75
CA LEU A 31 -4.03 -6.97 -17.55
C LEU A 31 -4.71 -5.99 -18.53
N SER A 32 -4.92 -6.43 -19.78
CA SER A 32 -5.52 -5.61 -20.84
C SER A 32 -6.98 -5.23 -20.62
N LEU A 33 -7.74 -5.97 -19.80
CA LEU A 33 -9.15 -5.67 -19.51
C LEU A 33 -9.32 -4.82 -18.23
N GLU A 34 -8.38 -4.91 -17.28
CA GLU A 34 -8.33 -4.03 -16.10
C GLU A 34 -7.93 -2.59 -16.49
N LEU A 35 -6.96 -2.43 -17.39
CA LEU A 35 -6.41 -1.12 -17.75
C LEU A 35 -7.42 -0.18 -18.44
N ALA A 36 -8.48 -0.71 -19.05
CA ALA A 36 -9.49 0.10 -19.74
C ALA A 36 -10.42 0.89 -18.79
N GLY A 37 -10.49 0.53 -17.50
CA GLY A 37 -11.29 1.21 -16.47
C GLY A 37 -10.48 2.07 -15.48
N CYS A 38 -9.19 2.26 -15.73
CA CYS A 38 -8.19 2.57 -14.71
C CYS A 38 -7.61 4.00 -14.73
N ALA A 39 -7.98 4.85 -15.69
CA ALA A 39 -7.28 6.13 -15.90
C ALA A 39 -7.46 7.13 -14.73
N ASP A 40 -8.64 7.13 -14.09
CA ASP A 40 -8.97 8.05 -12.98
C ASP A 40 -8.87 7.40 -11.60
N ASP A 41 -8.52 6.10 -11.53
CA ASP A 41 -8.45 5.35 -10.29
C ASP A 41 -7.03 5.38 -9.70
N VAL A 42 -6.91 5.89 -8.46
CA VAL A 42 -5.63 5.98 -7.74
C VAL A 42 -4.97 4.61 -7.58
N THR A 43 -5.76 3.54 -7.40
CA THR A 43 -5.24 2.18 -7.26
C THR A 43 -4.54 1.73 -8.54
N CYS A 44 -5.14 2.01 -9.70
CA CYS A 44 -4.54 1.64 -10.97
C CYS A 44 -3.23 2.38 -11.23
N ARG A 45 -3.19 3.69 -10.97
CA ARG A 45 -1.94 4.47 -11.06
C ARG A 45 -0.87 3.88 -10.14
N LEU A 46 -1.21 3.63 -8.89
CA LEU A 46 -0.30 3.02 -7.91
C LEU A 46 0.28 1.68 -8.38
N ARG A 47 -0.57 0.77 -8.90
CA ARG A 47 -0.09 -0.54 -9.41
C ARG A 47 0.85 -0.40 -10.59
N SER A 48 0.58 0.53 -11.52
CA SER A 48 1.50 0.79 -12.65
C SER A 48 2.89 1.26 -12.21
N HIS A 49 3.05 1.68 -10.95
CA HIS A 49 4.30 2.10 -10.34
C HIS A 49 4.78 1.15 -9.22
N GLY A 50 4.30 -0.11 -9.20
CA GLY A 50 4.78 -1.17 -8.31
C GLY A 50 4.18 -1.18 -6.90
N PHE A 51 3.16 -0.35 -6.64
CA PHE A 51 2.36 -0.44 -5.42
C PHE A 51 1.23 -1.47 -5.63
N ASP A 52 1.61 -2.73 -5.77
CA ASP A 52 0.72 -3.81 -6.21
C ASP A 52 -0.37 -4.18 -5.18
N ASP A 53 -0.04 -4.08 -3.89
CA ASP A 53 -0.95 -4.41 -2.79
C ASP A 53 -1.44 -3.14 -2.06
N PRO A 54 -2.70 -2.73 -2.26
CA PRO A 54 -3.27 -1.57 -1.60
C PRO A 54 -3.36 -1.69 -0.08
N ALA A 55 -3.41 -2.90 0.49
CA ALA A 55 -3.42 -3.08 1.94
C ALA A 55 -2.05 -2.74 2.52
N VAL A 56 -0.97 -3.21 1.89
CA VAL A 56 0.41 -2.90 2.30
C VAL A 56 0.68 -1.40 2.28
N LEU A 57 0.20 -0.67 1.26
CA LEU A 57 0.33 0.79 1.24
C LEU A 57 -0.50 1.45 2.33
N ARG A 58 -1.75 1.03 2.56
CA ARG A 58 -2.57 1.60 3.64
C ARG A 58 -1.95 1.39 5.01
N ASP A 59 -1.40 0.21 5.27
CA ASP A 59 -0.71 -0.10 6.53
C ASP A 59 0.53 0.77 6.70
N PHE A 60 1.33 0.94 5.64
CA PHE A 60 2.49 1.83 5.65
C PHE A 60 2.09 3.29 5.93
N LEU A 61 1.06 3.81 5.25
CA LEU A 61 0.57 5.17 5.50
C LEU A 61 0.05 5.34 6.92
N ASN A 62 -0.64 4.34 7.47
CA ASN A 62 -1.11 4.39 8.85
C ASN A 62 0.05 4.42 9.85
N LEU A 63 1.06 3.57 9.67
CA LEU A 63 2.27 3.58 10.50
C LEU A 63 2.99 4.93 10.42
N LEU A 64 3.11 5.49 9.22
CA LEU A 64 3.74 6.79 9.00
C LEU A 64 2.99 7.91 9.74
N ARG A 65 1.66 7.94 9.69
CA ARG A 65 0.83 8.92 10.40
C ARG A 65 1.02 8.84 11.90
N VAL A 66 0.95 7.63 12.46
CA VAL A 66 1.14 7.41 13.91
C VAL A 66 2.52 7.90 14.34
N ALA A 67 3.58 7.49 13.62
CA ALA A 67 4.94 7.90 13.92
C ALA A 67 5.14 9.42 13.82
N ALA A 68 4.48 10.08 12.86
CA ALA A 68 4.55 11.54 12.71
C ALA A 68 3.75 12.32 13.77
N HIS A 69 2.64 11.76 14.28
CA HIS A 69 1.90 12.35 15.40
C HIS A 69 2.69 12.28 16.70
N GLU A 70 3.31 11.13 16.99
CA GLU A 70 4.13 10.93 18.19
C GLU A 70 5.56 11.51 18.05
N VAL A 71 5.93 11.95 16.85
CA VAL A 71 7.32 12.33 16.50
C VAL A 71 8.30 11.20 16.89
N ASP A 72 7.89 9.97 16.60
CA ASP A 72 8.67 8.76 16.88
C ASP A 72 9.86 8.70 15.93
N GLN A 73 10.97 9.27 16.40
CA GLN A 73 12.22 9.34 15.67
C GLN A 73 12.76 7.96 15.27
N GLU A 74 12.61 6.94 16.12
CA GLU A 74 13.11 5.61 15.81
C GLU A 74 12.34 5.01 14.63
N THR A 75 11.01 5.05 14.70
CA THR A 75 10.15 4.51 13.64
C THR A 75 10.36 5.28 12.34
N LEU A 76 10.31 6.61 12.36
CA LEU A 76 10.46 7.43 11.14
C LEU A 76 11.79 7.19 10.42
N VAL A 77 12.89 7.05 11.16
CA VAL A 77 14.21 6.75 10.61
C VAL A 77 14.28 5.33 10.02
N ASN A 78 13.53 4.37 10.58
CA ASN A 78 13.47 2.99 10.10
C ASN A 78 12.55 2.80 8.86
N LEU A 79 11.62 3.73 8.61
CA LEU A 79 10.78 3.74 7.41
C LEU A 79 11.50 4.25 6.15
N VAL A 80 12.72 4.75 6.31
CA VAL A 80 13.56 5.26 5.24
C VAL A 80 14.30 4.13 4.52
N ASN A 81 14.32 4.21 3.19
CA ASN A 81 15.25 3.48 2.37
C ASN A 81 16.56 4.28 2.25
N TYR A 82 17.65 3.72 2.75
CA TYR A 82 18.99 4.31 2.57
C TYR A 82 19.64 3.85 1.25
N PRO A 83 20.48 4.70 0.63
CA PRO A 83 20.75 6.09 1.01
C PRO A 83 19.53 7.01 0.75
N LEU A 84 19.29 7.96 1.65
CA LEU A 84 18.22 8.95 1.57
C LEU A 84 18.80 10.27 1.06
N THR A 85 18.24 10.82 -0.01
CA THR A 85 18.65 12.14 -0.51
C THR A 85 17.62 13.20 -0.13
N LEU A 86 18.12 14.28 0.46
CA LEU A 86 17.38 15.49 0.74
C LEU A 86 17.40 16.39 -0.49
N TYR A 87 16.25 16.94 -0.88
CA TYR A 87 16.18 17.94 -1.93
C TYR A 87 15.61 19.24 -1.39
N ASP A 88 16.06 20.35 -1.99
CA ASP A 88 15.46 21.67 -1.81
C ASP A 88 15.19 22.22 -3.21
N GLN A 89 13.93 22.55 -3.50
CA GLN A 89 13.48 23.02 -4.81
C GLN A 89 13.95 22.14 -5.99
N GLY A 90 13.98 20.81 -5.79
CA GLY A 90 14.43 19.84 -6.80
C GLY A 90 15.95 19.70 -6.92
N ILE A 91 16.73 20.43 -6.12
CA ILE A 91 18.20 20.36 -6.10
C ILE A 91 18.65 19.48 -4.94
N PRO A 92 19.46 18.43 -5.18
CA PRO A 92 19.96 17.56 -4.11
C PRO A 92 20.89 18.36 -3.18
N GLN A 93 20.63 18.28 -1.87
CA GLN A 93 21.38 19.01 -0.84
C GLN A 93 22.36 18.10 -0.11
N LYS A 94 21.85 17.01 0.45
CA LYS A 94 22.62 16.08 1.29
C LYS A 94 22.08 14.67 1.15
N THR A 95 22.97 13.69 1.17
CA THR A 95 22.62 12.27 1.18
C THR A 95 23.03 11.66 2.52
N TYR A 96 22.07 11.03 3.19
CA TYR A 96 22.27 10.24 4.41
C TYR A 96 22.44 8.78 4.02
N THR A 97 23.57 8.19 4.37
CA THR A 97 23.89 6.79 4.01
C THR A 97 23.48 5.81 5.09
N THR A 98 23.33 6.28 6.34
CA THR A 98 22.96 5.44 7.48
C THR A 98 21.85 6.06 8.34
N PRO A 99 21.10 5.24 9.09
CA PRO A 99 20.18 5.71 10.12
C PRO A 99 20.81 6.61 11.17
N GLN A 100 22.08 6.35 11.53
CA GLN A 100 22.81 7.14 12.52
C GLN A 100 22.99 8.58 12.05
N GLU A 101 23.41 8.78 10.81
CA GLU A 101 23.58 10.11 10.21
C GLU A 101 22.25 10.86 10.15
N LEU A 102 21.16 10.19 9.75
CA LEU A 102 19.84 10.82 9.69
C LEU A 102 19.35 11.26 11.09
N ARG A 103 19.59 10.45 12.12
CA ARG A 103 19.20 10.78 13.50
C ARG A 103 19.88 12.03 14.05
N GLN A 104 21.12 12.31 13.64
CA GLN A 104 21.86 13.49 14.10
C GLN A 104 21.20 14.80 13.63
N ASP A 105 20.58 14.77 12.45
CA ASP A 105 19.95 15.93 11.81
C ASP A 105 18.41 15.84 11.83
N PHE A 106 17.83 14.96 12.65
CA PHE A 106 16.41 14.61 12.61
C PHE A 106 15.49 15.84 12.64
N ALA A 107 15.69 16.74 13.60
CA ALA A 107 14.84 17.94 13.74
C ALA A 107 14.97 18.93 12.57
N ALA A 108 16.08 18.91 11.84
CA ALA A 108 16.29 19.76 10.66
C ALA A 108 15.63 19.19 9.40
N ILE A 109 15.30 17.90 9.38
CA ILE A 109 14.80 17.18 8.21
C ILE A 109 13.31 16.84 8.36
N PHE A 110 12.90 16.39 9.55
CA PHE A 110 11.50 16.17 9.88
C PHE A 110 10.90 17.48 10.38
N THR A 111 10.93 18.49 9.52
CA THR A 111 10.35 19.82 9.75
C THR A 111 8.84 19.71 9.97
N PRO A 112 8.18 20.76 10.49
CA PRO A 112 6.73 20.77 10.60
C PRO A 112 6.02 20.44 9.27
N ALA A 113 6.51 20.95 8.13
CA ALA A 113 5.93 20.67 6.82
C ALA A 113 6.01 19.18 6.45
N VAL A 114 7.16 18.55 6.66
CA VAL A 114 7.35 17.11 6.41
C VAL A 114 6.46 16.28 7.33
N LEU A 115 6.41 16.60 8.62
CA LEU A 115 5.58 15.88 9.59
C LEU A 115 4.08 16.04 9.28
N ASP A 116 3.64 17.22 8.86
CA ASP A 116 2.25 17.47 8.48
C ASP A 116 1.87 16.69 7.21
N ALA A 117 2.73 16.64 6.19
CA ALA A 117 2.52 15.78 5.03
C ALA A 117 2.38 14.29 5.40
N MET A 118 3.12 13.83 6.41
CA MET A 118 3.02 12.46 6.94
C MET A 118 1.73 12.23 7.73
N ARG A 119 1.30 13.19 8.56
CA ARG A 119 0.07 13.11 9.37
C ARG A 119 -1.19 13.08 8.51
N ASP A 120 -1.17 13.84 7.41
CA ASP A 120 -2.28 13.97 6.47
C ASP A 120 -2.30 12.92 5.36
N ALA A 121 -1.36 11.97 5.40
CA ALA A 121 -1.18 10.93 4.40
C ALA A 121 -2.45 10.08 4.23
N ARG A 122 -3.05 10.12 3.03
CA ARG A 122 -4.30 9.43 2.71
C ARG A 122 -4.16 8.75 1.37
N TYR A 123 -4.57 7.48 1.31
CA TYR A 123 -4.42 6.63 0.13
C TYR A 123 -5.05 7.26 -1.12
N GLU A 124 -6.24 7.86 -0.94
CA GLU A 124 -7.06 8.46 -2.00
C GLU A 124 -6.48 9.75 -2.58
N PHE A 125 -5.53 10.39 -1.88
CA PHE A 125 -4.93 11.66 -2.27
C PHE A 125 -3.47 11.52 -2.67
N LEU A 126 -2.96 10.30 -2.79
CA LEU A 126 -1.61 10.07 -3.29
C LEU A 126 -1.49 10.57 -4.72
N PHE A 127 -0.56 11.48 -4.93
CA PHE A 127 -0.06 11.76 -6.26
C PHE A 127 0.99 10.70 -6.61
N VAL A 128 0.91 10.16 -7.83
CA VAL A 128 1.82 9.13 -8.34
C VAL A 128 2.31 9.50 -9.73
N ASN A 129 3.62 9.40 -9.92
CA ASN A 129 4.28 9.53 -11.22
C ASN A 129 5.45 8.52 -11.32
N ALA A 130 6.30 8.68 -12.34
CA ALA A 130 7.45 7.81 -12.57
C ALA A 130 8.49 7.78 -11.43
N GLU A 131 8.48 8.76 -10.53
CA GLU A 131 9.42 8.86 -9.41
C GLU A 131 8.91 8.09 -8.18
N GLY A 132 7.59 7.95 -8.03
CA GLY A 132 6.97 7.20 -6.94
C GLY A 132 5.62 7.77 -6.53
N ALA A 133 5.24 7.52 -5.27
CA ALA A 133 4.07 8.13 -4.64
C ALA A 133 4.50 9.28 -3.73
N MET A 134 3.78 10.38 -3.78
CA MET A 134 4.11 11.64 -3.12
C MET A 134 3.07 11.99 -2.04
N LEU A 135 3.53 12.50 -0.90
CA LEU A 135 2.70 13.11 0.14
C LEU A 135 2.87 14.62 0.17
N GLY A 136 1.82 15.31 0.64
CA GLY A 136 1.77 16.77 0.69
C GLY A 136 1.93 17.40 -0.71
N ASN A 137 2.75 18.44 -0.79
CA ASN A 137 3.14 19.11 -2.02
C ASN A 137 4.49 18.63 -2.58
N GLY A 138 5.01 17.51 -2.06
CA GLY A 138 6.31 16.97 -2.45
C GLY A 138 7.29 16.79 -1.30
N GLU A 139 6.86 16.98 -0.05
CA GLU A 139 7.71 16.91 1.13
C GLU A 139 8.22 15.47 1.38
N VAL A 140 7.44 14.45 1.00
CA VAL A 140 7.78 13.04 1.21
C VAL A 140 7.51 12.22 -0.03
N TRP A 141 8.50 11.43 -0.42
CA TRP A 141 8.39 10.51 -1.55
C TRP A 141 8.59 9.07 -1.13
N LEU A 142 7.67 8.22 -1.59
CA LEU A 142 7.57 6.80 -1.27
C LEU A 142 7.84 5.97 -2.51
N ARG A 143 8.46 4.82 -2.32
CA ARG A 143 8.63 3.81 -3.36
C ARG A 143 8.46 2.39 -2.83
N PRO A 144 8.01 1.44 -3.66
CA PRO A 144 8.13 0.02 -3.34
C PRO A 144 9.61 -0.40 -3.37
N THR A 145 9.97 -1.31 -2.48
CA THR A 145 11.28 -1.97 -2.38
C THR A 145 11.07 -3.45 -2.08
N GLU A 146 12.13 -4.26 -2.14
CA GLU A 146 12.06 -5.67 -1.71
C GLU A 146 11.63 -5.83 -0.23
N ALA A 147 11.91 -4.83 0.61
CA ALA A 147 11.54 -4.82 2.02
C ALA A 147 10.16 -4.18 2.31
N GLY A 148 9.37 -3.93 1.26
CA GLY A 148 8.10 -3.20 1.31
C GLY A 148 8.23 -1.74 0.91
N ILE A 149 7.24 -0.93 1.26
CA ILE A 149 7.22 0.51 0.92
C ILE A 149 8.16 1.27 1.86
N ARG A 150 8.89 2.25 1.32
CA ARG A 150 9.87 3.05 2.06
C ARG A 150 9.89 4.50 1.56
N ILE A 151 10.29 5.41 2.46
CA ILE A 151 10.62 6.80 2.11
C ILE A 151 11.99 6.80 1.40
N TYR A 152 12.12 7.44 0.24
CA TYR A 152 13.41 7.52 -0.47
C TYR A 152 13.90 8.94 -0.73
N ALA A 153 13.03 9.94 -0.58
CA ALA A 153 13.40 11.36 -0.61
C ALA A 153 12.54 12.17 0.37
N LEU A 154 13.14 13.25 0.89
CA LEU A 154 12.49 14.24 1.75
C LEU A 154 12.85 15.65 1.27
N ASN A 155 11.85 16.53 1.30
CA ASN A 155 11.96 17.94 0.89
C ASN A 155 11.45 18.82 2.04
N PRO A 156 12.31 19.14 3.04
CA PRO A 156 11.94 19.78 4.31
C PRO A 156 11.57 21.26 4.24
#